data_AF-A0A845RAC4-F1
#
_entry.id   AF-A0A845RAC4-F1
#
_cell.length_a   1.000
_cell.length_b   1.000
_cell.length_c   1.000
_cell.angle_alpha   90.00
_cell.angle_beta   90.00
_cell.angle_gamma   90.00
#
_symmetry.space_group_name_H-M   'P 1'
#
loop_
_entity.id
_entity.type
_entity.pdbx_description
1 polymer ?
#
loop_
_entity_poly.entity_id
_entity_poly.type
_entity_poly.pdbx_seq_one_letter_code
_entity_poly.pdbx_strand_id
1 'polypeptide(L)'
;LTRAAVRLCRQVRRLVVDAPQGGAELAEWLRQEYGIPVLPPGEGGQVALRFQEGSPRVEETCLDLYGPVPRLAGLILSVPGLAEEDREDLPLLTALWEGGRLGPEDIKIT
;
A
#
# COMPACT_ATOMS: atom_id res chain seq x y z
N LEU A 1 16.72 3.14 12.38
CA LEU A 1 15.26 3.31 12.20
C LEU A 1 14.87 4.79 12.10
N THR A 2 15.13 5.63 13.10
CA THR A 2 14.80 7.07 13.10
C THR A 2 15.35 7.86 11.90
N ARG A 3 16.58 7.58 11.45
CA ARG A 3 17.20 8.27 10.29
C ARG A 3 16.59 7.90 8.94
N ALA A 4 15.98 6.70 8.83
CA ALA A 4 15.26 6.26 7.64
C ALA A 4 13.85 6.85 7.62
N ALA A 5 13.14 6.85 8.76
CA ALA A 5 11.86 7.53 8.93
C ALA A 5 11.95 9.03 8.60
N VAL A 6 12.96 9.75 9.10
CA VAL A 6 13.19 11.17 8.78
C VAL A 6 13.42 11.44 7.28
N ARG A 7 13.99 10.47 6.55
CA ARG A 7 14.16 10.59 5.08
C ARG A 7 12.86 10.32 4.33
N LEU A 8 12.08 9.33 4.76
CA LEU A 8 10.81 8.93 4.12
C LEU A 8 9.68 9.92 4.40
N CYS A 9 9.58 10.47 5.62
CA CYS A 9 8.60 11.52 5.97
C CYS A 9 8.70 12.78 5.09
N ARG A 10 9.86 13.05 4.48
CA ARG A 10 10.03 14.18 3.54
C ARG A 10 9.45 13.90 2.15
N GLN A 11 9.34 12.63 1.78
CA GLN A 11 8.90 12.17 0.46
C GLN A 11 7.39 11.92 0.43
N VAL A 12 6.79 11.48 1.54
CA VAL A 12 5.33 11.30 1.66
C VAL A 12 4.79 12.31 2.68
N ARG A 13 4.39 13.49 2.21
CA ARG A 13 3.98 14.60 3.11
C ARG A 13 2.49 14.60 3.45
N ARG A 14 1.65 13.94 2.63
CA ARG A 14 0.18 13.96 2.74
C ARG A 14 -0.39 12.66 2.17
N LEU A 15 -0.69 11.69 3.03
CA LEU A 15 -1.30 10.41 2.68
C LEU A 15 -2.79 10.44 3.00
N VAL A 16 -3.65 9.98 2.09
CA VAL A 16 -5.08 9.75 2.36
C VAL A 16 -5.34 8.24 2.40
N VAL A 17 -6.17 7.80 3.34
CA VAL A 17 -6.69 6.42 3.38
C VAL A 17 -8.19 6.47 3.10
N ASP A 18 -8.58 5.93 1.95
CA ASP A 18 -9.95 5.84 1.48
C ASP A 18 -10.44 4.39 1.66
N ALA A 19 -11.15 4.14 2.75
CA ALA A 19 -11.65 2.82 3.10
C ALA A 19 -13.03 2.90 3.75
N PRO A 20 -13.95 1.96 3.45
CA PRO A 20 -15.29 1.95 4.03
C PRO A 20 -15.26 1.64 5.53
N GLN A 21 -14.28 0.84 5.97
CA GLN A 21 -14.09 0.38 7.34
C GLN A 21 -12.58 0.24 7.62
N GLY A 22 -12.15 0.37 8.88
CA GLY A 22 -10.75 0.16 9.29
C GLY A 22 -9.75 1.25 8.88
N GLY A 23 -10.13 2.20 8.01
CA GLY A 23 -9.21 3.24 7.54
C GLY A 23 -8.65 4.14 8.65
N ALA A 24 -9.44 4.42 9.69
CA ALA A 24 -8.99 5.21 10.84
C ALA A 24 -7.95 4.46 11.72
N GLU A 25 -8.13 3.15 11.91
CA GLU A 25 -7.17 2.31 12.64
C GLU A 25 -5.86 2.20 11.88
N LEU A 26 -5.93 1.95 10.56
CA LEU A 26 -4.76 1.94 9.69
C LEU A 26 -4.04 3.29 9.71
N ALA A 27 -4.77 4.40 9.63
CA ALA A 27 -4.20 5.74 9.70
C ALA A 27 -3.45 5.98 11.01
N GLU A 28 -4.04 5.56 12.13
CA GLU A 28 -3.41 5.70 13.45
C GLU A 28 -2.18 4.81 13.60
N TRP A 29 -2.25 3.55 13.15
CA TRP A 29 -1.09 2.65 13.15
C TRP A 29 0.06 3.20 12.29
N LEU A 30 -0.23 3.70 11.09
CA LEU A 30 0.78 4.31 10.20
C LEU A 30 1.44 5.55 10.83
N ARG A 31 0.68 6.35 11.58
CA ARG A 31 1.21 7.48 12.35
C ARG A 31 2.11 7.01 13.48
N GLN A 32 1.68 6.01 14.24
CA GLN A 32 2.41 5.49 15.42
C GLN A 32 3.69 4.77 15.03
N GLU A 33 3.62 3.86 14.05
CA GLU A 33 4.72 2.98 13.67
C GLU A 33 5.76 3.71 12.78
N TYR A 34 5.29 4.56 11.87
CA TYR A 34 6.15 5.16 10.83
C TYR A 34 6.20 6.69 10.85
N GLY A 35 5.41 7.36 11.70
CA GLY A 35 5.34 8.83 11.72
C GLY A 35 4.74 9.44 10.45
N ILE A 36 3.94 8.67 9.71
CA ILE A 36 3.37 9.13 8.43
C ILE A 36 2.18 10.08 8.71
N PRO A 37 2.17 11.29 8.13
CA PRO A 37 1.03 12.19 8.25
C PRO A 37 -0.13 11.74 7.35
N VAL A 38 -1.04 10.96 7.92
CA VAL A 38 -2.30 10.57 7.27
C VAL A 38 -3.35 11.67 7.44
N LEU A 39 -3.95 12.16 6.36
CA LEU A 39 -4.99 13.18 6.34
C LEU A 39 -6.39 12.55 6.49
N PRO A 40 -7.37 13.31 7.01
CA PRO A 40 -8.78 12.91 6.97
C PRO A 40 -9.27 12.68 5.54
N PRO A 41 -10.24 11.77 5.32
CA PRO A 41 -10.88 11.60 4.02
C PRO A 41 -11.45 12.92 3.48
N GLY A 42 -11.20 13.22 2.21
CA GLY A 42 -11.66 14.46 1.54
C GLY A 42 -10.69 15.64 1.62
N GLU A 43 -9.67 15.59 2.48
CA GLU A 43 -8.54 16.51 2.42
C GLU A 43 -7.55 16.02 1.36
N GLY A 44 -7.57 16.65 0.18
CA GLY A 44 -6.78 16.22 -0.98
C GLY A 44 -5.30 15.95 -0.64
N GLY A 45 -4.93 14.67 -0.73
CA GLY A 45 -3.58 14.19 -0.45
C GLY A 45 -2.63 14.40 -1.62
N GLN A 46 -1.37 14.00 -1.43
CA GLN A 46 -0.46 13.75 -2.57
C GLN A 46 -0.58 12.30 -3.04
N VAL A 47 -0.74 11.38 -2.09
CA VAL A 47 -0.90 9.95 -2.33
C VAL A 47 -2.16 9.45 -1.63
N ALA A 48 -2.92 8.57 -2.28
CA ALA A 48 -4.05 7.86 -1.67
C ALA A 48 -3.84 6.34 -1.66
N LEU A 49 -4.13 5.70 -0.52
CA LEU A 49 -4.40 4.26 -0.43
C LEU A 49 -5.90 4.06 -0.49
N ARG A 50 -6.38 3.31 -1.48
CA ARG A 50 -7.80 3.16 -1.75
C ARG A 50 -8.21 1.70 -1.63
N PHE A 51 -9.22 1.43 -0.82
CA PHE A 51 -9.73 0.10 -0.51
C PHE A 51 -11.20 -0.08 -0.97
N GLN A 52 -11.73 0.86 -1.75
CA GLN A 52 -13.08 0.80 -2.30
C GLN A 52 -13.23 1.46 -3.67
N GLU A 53 -14.24 1.00 -4.40
CA GLU A 53 -14.72 1.62 -5.63
C GLU A 53 -15.59 2.86 -5.35
N GLY A 54 -15.73 3.72 -6.36
CA GLY A 54 -16.70 4.81 -6.35
C GLY A 54 -16.20 6.15 -5.79
N SER A 55 -15.11 6.18 -5.03
CA SER A 55 -14.49 7.44 -4.62
C SER A 55 -13.80 8.15 -5.81
N PRO A 56 -13.90 9.48 -5.93
CA PRO A 56 -13.17 10.24 -6.95
C PRO A 56 -11.65 10.09 -6.76
N ARG A 57 -10.91 9.94 -7.87
CA ARG A 57 -9.44 9.91 -7.87
C ARG A 57 -8.93 11.35 -7.95
N VAL A 58 -8.71 11.99 -6.80
CA VAL A 58 -8.28 13.40 -6.73
C VAL A 58 -6.77 13.56 -6.54
N GLU A 59 -6.10 12.56 -5.98
CA GLU A 59 -4.66 12.55 -5.73
C GLU A 59 -3.84 12.22 -7.00
N GLU A 60 -2.62 12.77 -7.07
CA GLU A 60 -1.67 12.54 -8.16
C GLU A 60 -1.26 11.06 -8.25
N THR A 61 -1.04 10.43 -7.09
CA THR A 61 -0.70 9.01 -6.98
C THR A 61 -1.77 8.30 -6.18
N CYS A 62 -2.33 7.21 -6.71
CA CYS A 62 -3.22 6.36 -5.91
C CYS A 62 -2.90 4.90 -6.13
N LEU A 63 -2.79 4.19 -5.01
CA LEU A 63 -2.76 2.74 -4.96
C LEU A 63 -4.19 2.26 -4.76
N ASP A 64 -4.77 1.67 -5.80
CA ASP A 64 -6.10 1.06 -5.73
C ASP A 64 -5.91 -0.41 -5.30
N LEU A 65 -6.07 -0.68 -4.01
CA LEU A 65 -5.79 -1.94 -3.32
C LEU A 65 -7.06 -2.79 -3.14
N TYR A 66 -7.93 -2.77 -4.14
CA TYR A 66 -9.18 -3.51 -4.15
C TYR A 66 -9.42 -4.15 -5.52
N GLY A 67 -10.35 -5.11 -5.56
CA GLY A 67 -10.69 -5.83 -6.78
C GLY A 67 -9.63 -6.85 -7.21
N PRO A 68 -9.86 -7.58 -8.32
CA PRO A 68 -8.99 -8.68 -8.75
C PRO A 68 -7.67 -8.21 -9.38
N VAL A 69 -7.59 -6.95 -9.81
CA VAL A 69 -6.40 -6.37 -10.45
C VAL A 69 -6.12 -5.02 -9.79
N PRO A 70 -5.36 -4.99 -8.68
CA PRO A 70 -5.05 -3.76 -7.98
C PRO A 70 -4.15 -2.87 -8.85
N ARG A 71 -4.29 -1.55 -8.72
CA ARG A 71 -3.42 -0.58 -9.41
C ARG A 71 -2.39 -0.04 -8.43
N LEU A 72 -1.15 -0.45 -8.59
CA LEU A 72 -0.07 -0.20 -7.63
C LEU A 72 0.78 1.04 -7.94
N ALA A 73 0.27 1.94 -8.81
CA ALA A 73 0.94 3.19 -9.17
C ALA A 73 2.41 3.03 -9.63
N GLY A 74 2.71 1.95 -10.35
CA GLY A 74 4.05 1.65 -10.86
C GLY A 74 4.93 0.84 -9.91
N LEU A 75 4.46 0.55 -8.69
CA LEU A 75 5.11 -0.42 -7.81
C LEU A 75 4.91 -1.84 -8.34
N ILE A 76 5.96 -2.64 -8.21
CA ILE A 76 5.94 -4.06 -8.55
C ILE A 76 6.11 -4.86 -7.26
N LEU A 77 5.17 -5.76 -6.99
CA LEU A 77 5.31 -6.78 -5.96
C LEU A 77 5.88 -8.03 -6.62
N SER A 78 7.00 -8.51 -6.10
CA SER A 78 7.67 -9.69 -6.62
C SER A 78 8.12 -10.63 -5.51
N VAL A 79 8.10 -11.93 -5.78
CA VAL A 79 8.72 -12.96 -4.92
C VAL A 79 9.89 -13.60 -5.67
N PRO A 80 11.14 -13.17 -5.42
CA PRO A 80 12.31 -13.64 -6.15
C PRO A 80 12.53 -15.17 -6.08
N GLY A 81 12.02 -15.81 -5.04
CA GLY A 81 12.11 -17.26 -4.83
C GLY A 81 11.24 -18.12 -5.75
N LEU A 82 10.33 -17.52 -6.52
CA LEU A 82 9.47 -18.24 -7.47
C LEU A 82 10.07 -18.33 -8.88
N ALA A 83 9.46 -19.16 -9.72
CA ALA A 83 9.72 -19.22 -11.16
C ALA A 83 9.44 -17.86 -11.81
N GLU A 84 10.16 -17.51 -12.88
CA GLU A 84 10.15 -16.16 -13.46
C GLU A 84 8.74 -15.69 -13.86
N GLU A 85 7.96 -16.61 -14.43
CA GLU A 85 6.57 -16.41 -14.81
C GLU A 85 5.63 -16.12 -13.62
N ASP A 86 5.99 -16.62 -12.43
CA ASP A 86 5.15 -16.60 -11.23
C ASP A 86 5.53 -15.48 -10.27
N ARG A 87 6.73 -14.87 -10.42
CA ARG A 87 7.28 -13.93 -9.42
C ARG A 87 6.38 -12.74 -9.18
N GLU A 88 5.63 -12.32 -10.18
CA GLU A 88 4.81 -11.10 -10.17
C GLU A 88 3.31 -11.40 -10.33
N ASP A 89 2.91 -12.67 -10.36
CA ASP A 89 1.50 -13.09 -10.49
C ASP A 89 0.73 -12.81 -9.19
N LEU A 90 0.12 -11.63 -9.10
CA LEU A 90 -0.57 -11.16 -7.88
C LEU A 90 -1.65 -12.14 -7.38
N PRO A 91 -2.51 -12.74 -8.22
CA PRO A 91 -3.41 -13.81 -7.78
C PRO A 91 -2.69 -14.98 -7.10
N LEU A 92 -1.61 -15.50 -7.70
CA LEU A 92 -0.84 -16.58 -7.13
C LEU A 92 -0.17 -16.16 -5.81
N LEU A 93 0.48 -15.00 -5.79
CA LEU A 93 1.13 -14.46 -4.59
C LEU A 93 0.13 -14.30 -3.44
N THR A 94 -1.08 -13.84 -3.74
CA THR A 94 -2.17 -13.72 -2.76
C THR A 94 -2.54 -15.08 -2.17
N ALA A 95 -2.75 -16.08 -3.03
CA ALA A 95 -3.09 -17.43 -2.59
C ALA A 95 -1.98 -18.06 -1.72
N LEU A 96 -0.70 -17.84 -2.08
CA LEU A 96 0.43 -18.33 -1.30
C LEU A 96 0.57 -17.60 0.05
N TRP A 97 0.31 -16.30 0.10
CA TRP A 97 0.27 -15.53 1.34
C TRP A 97 -0.83 -16.01 2.29
N GLU A 98 -2.07 -16.12 1.80
CA GLU A 98 -3.20 -16.60 2.61
C GLU A 98 -3.00 -18.05 3.06
N GLY A 99 -2.35 -18.88 2.23
CA GLY A 99 -1.94 -20.23 2.58
C GLY A 99 -0.73 -20.33 3.52
N GLY A 100 -0.18 -19.21 3.97
CA GLY A 100 0.99 -19.16 4.86
C GLY A 100 2.25 -19.77 4.25
N ARG A 101 2.36 -19.75 2.92
CA ARG A 101 3.54 -20.20 2.17
C ARG A 101 4.51 -19.05 1.88
N LEU A 102 4.06 -17.80 2.01
CA LEU A 102 4.87 -16.60 1.90
C LEU A 102 4.78 -15.79 3.20
N GLY A 103 5.91 -15.27 3.64
CA GLY A 103 6.02 -14.26 4.68
C GLY A 103 6.34 -12.87 4.12
N PRO A 104 6.25 -11.81 4.94
CA PRO A 104 6.64 -10.45 4.54
C PRO A 104 8.06 -10.36 3.98
N GLU A 105 8.98 -11.17 4.48
CA GLU A 105 10.38 -11.23 4.09
C GLU A 105 10.62 -11.77 2.68
N ASP A 106 9.66 -12.54 2.14
CA ASP A 106 9.74 -13.11 0.80
C ASP A 106 9.31 -12.11 -0.28
N ILE A 107 8.57 -11.07 0.12
CA ILE A 107 8.00 -10.07 -0.78
C ILE A 107 8.96 -8.90 -0.96
N LYS A 108 9.33 -8.65 -2.22
CA LYS A 108 10.08 -7.48 -2.63
C LYS A 108 9.15 -6.49 -3.33
N ILE A 109 9.19 -5.25 -2.87
CA ILE A 109 8.50 -4.12 -3.50
C ILE A 109 9.56 -3.23 -4.15
N THR A 110 9.41 -2.93 -5.43
CA THR A 110 10.27 -2.02 -6.21
C THR A 110 9.49 -0.95 -6.92
#